data_AF-A0A2D9XSF4-F1
#
_entry.id   AF-A0A2D9XSF4-F1
#
_cell.length_a   1.000
_cell.length_b   1.000
_cell.length_c   1.000
_cell.angle_alpha   90.00
_cell.angle_beta   90.00
_cell.angle_gamma   90.00
#
_symmetry.space_group_name_H-M   'P 1'
#
loop_
_entity.id
_entity.type
_entity.pdbx_description
1 polymer ?
#
loop_
_entity_poly.entity_id
_entity_poly.type
_entity_poly.pdbx_seq_one_letter_code
_entity_poly.pdbx_strand_id
1 'polypeptide(L)'
;MENNTDHILINAIKKKPIKRTPIWIMRQAGRYLPEYKETKNEAGGFIKLIRNPELACEVTLQPLRRFDLDAAIMFSDILIVSDLLRMELKFVENRGPVFDYPLSTQKDLDRIGTPDDVDKLEYVFETIKLIKRKLDNKVPLIGFIGSPWTVATYLIEGDSSKKFNKVLKILKDDEPFIECLLEQITTISIDYLQKQVSSGVDITMIFDTWGSLLNGQEYEKFSLKYIKKIKKALDLNNIPLIYYSRGLGNKLEYLDGLDADVLGVDSSLDLKIIKEKFGTKFSIQGNLDVDILKKDEKIIIEEVEKVLSSFGHGSGHIFNLGTGITPDIKPEKVKLLVNILRDISPKYHIE
;
A
#
# COMPACT_ATOMS: atom_id res chain seq x y z
N MET A 1 -9.01 -3.75 -24.93
CA MET A 1 -10.40 -4.12 -24.59
C MET A 1 -10.72 -3.42 -23.29
N GLU A 2 -11.52 -2.36 -23.32
CA GLU A 2 -11.98 -1.68 -22.10
C GLU A 2 -12.85 -2.67 -21.32
N ASN A 3 -12.30 -3.27 -20.25
CA ASN A 3 -13.11 -3.88 -19.21
C ASN A 3 -13.87 -2.74 -18.51
N ASN A 4 -14.96 -2.32 -19.13
CA ASN A 4 -15.82 -1.24 -18.68
C ASN A 4 -16.71 -1.78 -17.57
N THR A 5 -16.13 -2.06 -16.41
CA THR A 5 -16.89 -2.31 -15.18
C THR A 5 -16.96 -1.05 -14.33
N ASP A 6 -18.19 -0.73 -13.94
CA ASP A 6 -18.58 0.45 -13.17
C ASP A 6 -18.23 0.30 -11.68
N HIS A 7 -16.95 0.04 -11.40
CA HIS A 7 -16.44 -0.14 -10.05
C HIS A 7 -16.47 1.20 -9.31
N ILE A 8 -17.25 1.29 -8.22
CA ILE A 8 -17.42 2.53 -7.45
C ILE A 8 -16.09 3.11 -6.97
N LEU A 9 -15.11 2.27 -6.63
CA LEU A 9 -13.78 2.71 -6.24
C LEU A 9 -12.99 3.31 -7.41
N ILE A 10 -13.02 2.71 -8.60
CA ILE A 10 -12.40 3.28 -9.80
C ILE A 10 -13.09 4.60 -10.18
N ASN A 11 -14.41 4.68 -10.05
CA ASN A 11 -15.15 5.90 -10.28
C ASN A 11 -14.76 7.02 -9.30
N ALA A 12 -14.55 6.69 -8.02
CA ALA A 12 -14.04 7.64 -7.04
C ALA A 12 -12.63 8.12 -7.42
N ILE A 13 -11.73 7.22 -7.83
CA ILE A 13 -10.40 7.60 -8.33
C ILE A 13 -10.51 8.60 -9.48
N LYS A 14 -11.37 8.29 -10.46
CA LYS A 14 -11.64 9.12 -11.65
C LYS A 14 -12.54 10.32 -11.36
N LYS A 15 -12.94 10.54 -10.11
CA LYS A 15 -13.85 11.60 -9.66
C LYS A 15 -15.19 11.66 -10.43
N LYS A 16 -15.66 10.51 -10.92
CA LYS A 16 -16.99 10.37 -11.51
C LYS A 16 -18.06 10.37 -10.41
N PRO A 17 -19.32 10.74 -10.70
CA PRO A 17 -20.41 10.64 -9.73
C PRO A 17 -20.51 9.22 -9.14
N ILE A 18 -20.68 9.14 -7.82
CA ILE A 18 -20.80 7.88 -7.07
C ILE A 18 -21.95 8.01 -6.07
N LYS A 19 -22.57 6.89 -5.69
CA LYS A 19 -23.74 6.91 -4.78
C LYS A 19 -23.38 6.96 -3.29
N ARG A 20 -22.13 6.64 -2.97
CA ARG A 20 -21.56 6.60 -1.61
C ARG A 20 -20.04 6.59 -1.69
N THR A 21 -19.37 6.84 -0.57
CA THR A 21 -17.91 6.73 -0.50
C THR A 21 -17.49 5.25 -0.54
N PRO A 22 -16.54 4.84 -1.40
CA PRO A 22 -16.02 3.48 -1.42
C PRO A 22 -15.05 3.22 -0.25
N ILE A 23 -14.93 1.95 0.17
CA ILE A 23 -14.03 1.53 1.22
C ILE A 23 -13.29 0.24 0.89
N TRP A 24 -12.00 0.24 1.20
CA TRP A 24 -11.20 -0.95 1.43
C TRP A 24 -10.30 -0.69 2.64
N ILE A 25 -9.67 -1.73 3.19
CA ILE A 25 -8.91 -1.58 4.44
C ILE A 25 -7.48 -2.08 4.25
N MET A 26 -6.50 -1.24 4.57
CA MET A 26 -5.11 -1.66 4.63
C MET A 26 -4.93 -2.85 5.60
N ARG A 27 -4.28 -3.91 5.13
CA ARG A 27 -4.15 -5.21 5.84
C ARG A 27 -5.49 -5.92 6.10
N GLN A 28 -6.51 -5.72 5.25
CA GLN A 28 -7.80 -6.43 5.35
C GLN A 28 -7.65 -7.95 5.42
N ALA A 29 -6.64 -8.53 4.75
CA ALA A 29 -6.23 -9.92 4.97
C ALA A 29 -5.13 -9.96 6.03
N GLY A 30 -5.43 -10.48 7.23
CA GLY A 30 -4.45 -10.47 8.31
C GLY A 30 -4.90 -11.08 9.61
N ARG A 31 -4.01 -11.03 10.61
CA ARG A 31 -4.10 -11.73 11.91
C ARG A 31 -5.30 -11.38 12.78
N TYR A 32 -6.09 -10.37 12.43
CA TYR A 32 -7.33 -10.07 13.14
C TYR A 32 -8.46 -11.05 12.75
N LEU A 33 -8.34 -11.72 11.60
CA LEU A 33 -9.25 -12.77 11.14
C LEU A 33 -8.81 -14.15 11.68
N PRO A 34 -9.72 -14.92 12.31
CA PRO A 34 -9.44 -16.30 12.71
C PRO A 34 -9.02 -17.20 11.55
N GLU A 35 -9.76 -17.18 10.45
CA GLU A 35 -9.48 -18.02 9.27
C GLU A 35 -8.14 -17.69 8.59
N TYR A 36 -7.67 -16.44 8.68
CA TYR A 36 -6.34 -16.08 8.21
C TYR A 36 -5.25 -16.82 9.02
N LYS A 37 -5.44 -16.95 10.33
CA LYS A 37 -4.48 -17.66 11.19
C LYS A 37 -4.45 -19.14 10.83
N GLU A 38 -5.62 -19.73 10.56
CA GLU A 38 -5.75 -21.12 10.12
C GLU A 38 -4.99 -21.35 8.80
N THR A 39 -5.26 -20.55 7.77
CA THR A 39 -4.57 -20.66 6.46
C THR A 39 -3.07 -20.39 6.57
N LYS A 40 -2.64 -19.44 7.41
CA LYS A 40 -1.22 -19.18 7.67
C LYS A 40 -0.53 -20.38 8.34
N ASN A 41 -1.22 -21.04 9.28
CA ASN A 41 -0.71 -22.21 9.97
C ASN A 41 -0.62 -23.41 9.02
N GLU A 42 -1.63 -23.61 8.16
CA GLU A 42 -1.63 -24.61 7.09
C GLU A 42 -0.43 -24.42 6.14
N ALA A 43 -0.16 -23.18 5.71
CA ALA A 43 0.99 -22.86 4.88
C ALA A 43 2.34 -23.11 5.58
N GLY A 44 2.36 -23.19 6.91
CA GLY A 44 3.58 -23.35 7.71
C GLY A 44 4.40 -22.06 7.84
N GLY A 45 3.76 -20.89 7.73
CA GLY A 45 4.41 -19.58 7.96
C GLY A 45 4.08 -18.52 6.90
N PHE A 46 4.47 -17.28 7.18
CA PHE A 46 4.11 -16.11 6.35
C PHE A 46 4.74 -16.14 4.95
N ILE A 47 6.05 -16.45 4.84
CA ILE A 47 6.72 -16.54 3.54
C ILE A 47 6.17 -17.70 2.70
N LYS A 48 5.93 -18.85 3.33
CA LYS A 48 5.33 -20.01 2.63
C LYS A 48 3.91 -19.72 2.15
N LEU A 49 3.13 -18.96 2.93
CA LEU A 49 1.80 -18.50 2.55
C LEU A 49 1.86 -17.59 1.30
N ILE A 50 2.77 -16.62 1.26
CA ILE A 50 2.93 -15.73 0.10
C ILE A 50 3.38 -16.51 -1.15
N ARG A 51 4.26 -17.50 -0.98
CA ARG A 51 4.80 -18.31 -2.09
C ARG A 51 3.85 -19.42 -2.57
N ASN A 52 2.67 -19.55 -1.98
CA ASN A 52 1.64 -20.51 -2.40
C ASN A 52 0.46 -19.76 -3.04
N PRO A 53 0.31 -19.80 -4.38
CA PRO A 53 -0.70 -19.00 -5.07
C PRO A 53 -2.15 -19.27 -4.64
N GLU A 54 -2.50 -20.53 -4.35
CA GLU A 54 -3.84 -20.91 -3.91
C GLU A 54 -4.16 -20.35 -2.52
N LEU A 55 -3.24 -20.50 -1.56
CA LEU A 55 -3.43 -20.03 -0.20
C LEU A 55 -3.35 -18.50 -0.12
N ALA A 56 -2.46 -17.86 -0.89
CA ALA A 56 -2.39 -16.41 -1.01
C ALA A 56 -3.68 -15.83 -1.62
N CYS A 57 -4.21 -16.47 -2.67
CA CYS A 57 -5.51 -16.13 -3.23
C CYS A 57 -6.63 -16.28 -2.19
N GLU A 58 -6.65 -17.39 -1.45
CA GLU A 58 -7.66 -17.65 -0.42
C GLU A 58 -7.67 -16.56 0.66
N VAL A 59 -6.50 -16.21 1.23
CA VAL A 59 -6.45 -15.14 2.25
C VAL A 59 -6.81 -13.76 1.70
N THR A 60 -6.56 -13.46 0.42
CA THR A 60 -7.04 -12.23 -0.22
C THR A 60 -8.57 -12.16 -0.27
N LEU A 61 -9.26 -13.30 -0.43
CA LEU A 61 -10.71 -13.35 -0.58
C LEU A 61 -11.46 -13.41 0.77
N GLN A 62 -10.82 -13.87 1.84
CA GLN A 62 -11.40 -13.95 3.20
C GLN A 62 -12.15 -12.67 3.63
N PRO A 63 -11.58 -11.46 3.51
CA PRO A 63 -12.23 -10.24 3.98
C PRO A 63 -13.49 -9.91 3.18
N LEU A 64 -13.50 -10.18 1.87
CA LEU A 64 -14.65 -9.92 0.99
C LEU A 64 -15.85 -10.83 1.27
N ARG A 65 -15.64 -11.97 1.95
CA ARG A 65 -16.73 -12.84 2.41
C ARG A 65 -17.34 -12.36 3.73
N ARG A 66 -16.60 -11.56 4.51
CA ARG A 66 -17.07 -11.00 5.79
C ARG A 66 -17.63 -9.60 5.67
N PHE A 67 -17.05 -8.79 4.80
CA PHE A 67 -17.25 -7.36 4.71
C PHE A 67 -17.55 -6.97 3.27
N ASP A 68 -18.55 -6.11 3.08
CA ASP A 68 -18.88 -5.57 1.78
C ASP A 68 -17.89 -4.43 1.44
N LEU A 69 -16.68 -4.81 1.03
CA LEU A 69 -15.60 -3.90 0.64
C LEU A 69 -15.62 -3.66 -0.87
N ASP A 70 -15.12 -2.51 -1.31
CA ASP A 70 -15.14 -2.04 -2.70
C ASP A 70 -13.82 -2.29 -3.46
N ALA A 71 -12.85 -2.95 -2.84
CA ALA A 71 -11.64 -3.46 -3.50
C ALA A 71 -11.05 -4.66 -2.75
N ALA A 72 -10.37 -5.51 -3.52
CA ALA A 72 -9.40 -6.47 -3.01
C ALA A 72 -8.00 -5.84 -3.09
N ILE A 73 -7.11 -6.21 -2.18
CA ILE A 73 -5.66 -6.00 -2.34
C ILE A 73 -4.98 -7.36 -2.32
N MET A 74 -4.09 -7.61 -3.27
CA MET A 74 -3.37 -8.89 -3.34
C MET A 74 -2.62 -9.14 -2.03
N PHE A 75 -2.55 -10.39 -1.57
CA PHE A 75 -1.78 -10.74 -0.39
C PHE A 75 -0.34 -11.04 -0.79
N SER A 76 0.59 -10.18 -0.36
CA SER A 76 2.03 -10.30 -0.60
C SER A 76 2.77 -9.49 0.48
N ASP A 77 4.07 -9.25 0.29
CA ASP A 77 4.88 -8.39 1.15
C ASP A 77 5.69 -7.38 0.34
N ILE A 78 5.87 -6.16 0.88
CA ILE A 78 6.63 -5.09 0.22
C ILE A 78 8.10 -5.47 0.01
N LEU A 79 8.63 -6.40 0.79
CA LEU A 79 10.03 -6.83 0.75
C LEU A 79 10.26 -8.00 -0.19
N ILE A 80 9.24 -8.54 -0.86
CA ILE A 80 9.44 -9.70 -1.73
C ILE A 80 10.38 -9.39 -2.91
N VAL A 81 10.46 -8.12 -3.32
CA VAL A 81 11.42 -7.65 -4.34
C VAL A 81 12.88 -7.83 -3.92
N SER A 82 13.17 -8.01 -2.62
CA SER A 82 14.53 -8.31 -2.14
C SER A 82 15.05 -9.66 -2.62
N ASP A 83 14.16 -10.61 -2.94
CA ASP A 83 14.55 -11.90 -3.53
C ASP A 83 15.22 -11.71 -4.91
N LEU A 84 14.87 -10.64 -5.64
CA LEU A 84 15.51 -10.26 -6.92
C LEU A 84 16.91 -9.66 -6.72
N LEU A 85 17.17 -9.09 -5.53
CA LEU A 85 18.50 -8.60 -5.13
C LEU A 85 19.33 -9.69 -4.46
N ARG A 86 18.91 -10.97 -4.55
CA ARG A 86 19.55 -12.11 -3.88
C ARG A 86 19.67 -11.91 -2.36
N MET A 87 18.76 -11.13 -1.78
CA MET A 87 18.67 -10.90 -0.34
C MET A 87 17.54 -11.75 0.21
N GLU A 88 17.89 -12.83 0.91
CA GLU A 88 16.91 -13.76 1.46
C GLU A 88 16.11 -13.11 2.60
N LEU A 89 14.81 -12.93 2.37
CA LEU A 89 13.88 -12.42 3.38
C LEU A 89 13.41 -13.52 4.33
N LYS A 90 13.65 -13.34 5.63
CA LYS A 90 13.15 -14.23 6.69
C LYS A 90 12.15 -13.50 7.57
N PHE A 91 11.09 -14.19 7.97
CA PHE A 91 10.17 -13.68 9.00
C PHE A 91 10.37 -14.44 10.30
N VAL A 92 10.94 -13.75 11.29
CA VAL A 92 11.15 -14.29 12.62
C VAL A 92 10.01 -13.85 13.53
N GLU A 93 9.42 -14.80 14.25
CA GLU A 93 8.32 -14.52 15.18
C GLU A 93 8.74 -13.47 16.22
N ASN A 94 7.85 -12.51 16.49
CA ASN A 94 8.07 -11.36 17.39
C ASN A 94 9.21 -10.39 17.00
N ARG A 95 9.99 -10.66 15.95
CA ARG A 95 11.02 -9.74 15.43
C ARG A 95 10.63 -9.09 14.09
N GLY A 96 9.90 -9.81 13.24
CA GLY A 96 9.48 -9.34 11.92
C GLY A 96 10.42 -9.76 10.79
N PRO A 97 10.45 -9.05 9.65
CA PRO A 97 11.39 -9.30 8.56
C PRO A 97 12.83 -9.13 9.03
N VAL A 98 13.72 -10.01 8.59
CA VAL A 98 15.16 -10.04 8.88
C VAL A 98 15.92 -10.41 7.61
N PHE A 99 17.06 -9.75 7.41
CA PHE A 99 18.08 -10.08 6.42
C PHE A 99 19.39 -10.41 7.13
N ASP A 100 20.00 -11.54 6.80
CA ASP A 100 21.24 -11.98 7.45
C ASP A 100 22.45 -11.12 7.06
N TYR A 101 22.43 -10.55 5.85
CA TYR A 101 23.52 -9.77 5.28
C TYR A 101 23.03 -8.38 4.84
N PRO A 102 22.75 -7.47 5.79
CA PRO A 102 22.33 -6.10 5.46
C PRO A 102 23.39 -5.37 4.63
N LEU A 103 22.95 -4.41 3.84
CA LEU A 103 23.80 -3.62 2.95
C LEU A 103 24.30 -2.37 3.67
N SER A 104 25.60 -2.09 3.60
CA SER A 104 26.15 -0.84 4.16
C SER A 104 27.28 -0.22 3.36
N THR A 105 27.77 -0.87 2.31
CA THR A 105 28.90 -0.41 1.50
C THR A 105 28.74 -0.75 0.02
N GLN A 106 29.50 -0.09 -0.85
CA GLN A 106 29.58 -0.44 -2.28
C GLN A 106 29.94 -1.92 -2.50
N LYS A 107 30.81 -2.51 -1.67
CA LYS A 107 31.14 -3.94 -1.75
C LYS A 107 29.94 -4.86 -1.53
N ASP A 108 28.97 -4.42 -0.72
CA ASP A 108 27.73 -5.17 -0.54
C ASP A 108 26.85 -5.09 -1.80
N LEU A 109 26.86 -3.97 -2.53
CA LEU A 109 26.19 -3.86 -3.84
C LEU A 109 26.88 -4.75 -4.88
N ASP A 110 28.21 -4.76 -4.89
CA ASP A 110 28.98 -5.64 -5.77
C ASP A 110 28.70 -7.12 -5.49
N ARG A 111 28.46 -7.48 -4.21
CA ARG A 111 28.07 -8.84 -3.78
C ARG A 111 26.69 -9.24 -4.30
N ILE A 112 25.70 -8.37 -4.20
CA ILE A 112 24.35 -8.69 -4.71
C ILE A 112 24.30 -8.65 -6.25
N GLY A 113 25.18 -7.87 -6.88
CA GLY A 113 25.37 -7.82 -8.32
C GLY A 113 24.15 -7.30 -9.08
N THR A 114 24.05 -7.67 -10.36
CA THR A 114 22.86 -7.34 -11.18
C THR A 114 21.64 -8.09 -10.66
N PRO A 115 20.49 -7.43 -10.48
CA PRO A 115 19.27 -8.10 -10.02
C PRO A 115 18.85 -9.27 -10.92
N ASP A 116 18.18 -10.26 -10.33
CA ASP A 116 17.57 -11.37 -11.04
C ASP A 116 16.33 -10.90 -11.84
N ASP A 117 15.94 -11.70 -12.84
CA ASP A 117 14.72 -11.48 -13.61
C ASP A 117 13.46 -11.54 -12.73
N VAL A 118 12.50 -10.66 -13.02
CA VAL A 118 11.22 -10.57 -12.32
C VAL A 118 10.43 -11.90 -12.35
N ASP A 119 10.64 -12.75 -13.34
CA ASP A 119 10.01 -14.07 -13.46
C ASP A 119 10.36 -15.01 -12.29
N LYS A 120 11.41 -14.72 -11.51
CA LYS A 120 11.68 -15.42 -10.23
C LYS A 120 10.53 -15.25 -9.21
N LEU A 121 9.68 -14.23 -9.39
CA LEU A 121 8.49 -13.98 -8.58
C LEU A 121 7.20 -14.51 -9.23
N GLU A 122 7.28 -15.51 -10.12
CA GLU A 122 6.13 -16.07 -10.87
C GLU A 122 4.91 -16.39 -9.99
N TYR A 123 5.13 -16.92 -8.78
CA TYR A 123 4.07 -17.24 -7.82
C TYR A 123 3.18 -16.03 -7.48
N VAL A 124 3.73 -14.80 -7.49
CA VAL A 124 2.93 -13.57 -7.28
C VAL A 124 1.97 -13.36 -8.45
N PHE A 125 2.46 -13.55 -9.67
CA PHE A 125 1.69 -13.33 -10.89
C PHE A 125 0.62 -14.41 -11.07
N GLU A 126 0.92 -15.65 -10.71
CA GLU A 126 -0.06 -16.72 -10.61
C GLU A 126 -1.14 -16.39 -9.58
N THR A 127 -0.75 -15.89 -8.39
CA THR A 127 -1.68 -15.43 -7.36
C THR A 127 -2.64 -14.36 -7.90
N ILE A 128 -2.12 -13.35 -8.61
CA ILE A 128 -2.94 -12.28 -9.21
C ILE A 128 -3.96 -12.87 -10.19
N LYS A 129 -3.52 -13.75 -11.11
CA LYS A 129 -4.41 -14.40 -12.09
C LYS A 129 -5.50 -15.22 -11.40
N LEU A 130 -5.16 -15.97 -10.34
CA LEU A 130 -6.10 -16.74 -9.54
C LEU A 130 -7.13 -15.83 -8.84
N ILE A 131 -6.67 -14.77 -8.19
CA ILE A 131 -7.55 -13.80 -7.53
C ILE A 131 -8.49 -13.18 -8.56
N LYS A 132 -7.99 -12.70 -9.70
CA LYS A 132 -8.81 -12.08 -10.75
C LYS A 132 -9.91 -13.01 -11.26
N ARG A 133 -9.58 -14.28 -11.49
CA ARG A 133 -10.56 -15.31 -11.86
C ARG A 133 -11.61 -15.53 -10.77
N LYS A 134 -11.22 -15.53 -9.50
CA LYS A 134 -12.13 -15.78 -8.36
C LYS A 134 -12.97 -14.57 -7.97
N LEU A 135 -12.46 -13.35 -8.17
CA LEU A 135 -13.22 -12.12 -7.98
C LEU A 135 -14.34 -11.99 -9.01
N ASP A 136 -14.19 -12.61 -10.18
CA ASP A 136 -15.16 -12.56 -11.27
C ASP A 136 -15.67 -11.12 -11.53
N ASN A 137 -14.71 -10.19 -11.55
CA ASN A 137 -14.96 -8.78 -11.75
C ASN A 137 -15.95 -8.13 -10.75
N LYS A 138 -16.11 -8.68 -9.54
CA LYS A 138 -16.99 -8.13 -8.49
C LYS A 138 -16.45 -6.84 -7.89
N VAL A 139 -15.14 -6.76 -7.68
CA VAL A 139 -14.42 -5.58 -7.18
C VAL A 139 -13.05 -5.48 -7.86
N PRO A 140 -12.45 -4.29 -7.98
CA PRO A 140 -11.09 -4.15 -8.50
C PRO A 140 -10.05 -4.79 -7.57
N LEU A 141 -8.96 -5.26 -8.17
CA LEU A 141 -7.79 -5.78 -7.47
C LEU A 141 -6.67 -4.74 -7.45
N ILE A 142 -6.18 -4.44 -6.25
CA ILE A 142 -5.03 -3.57 -6.01
C ILE A 142 -3.76 -4.44 -5.95
N GLY A 143 -2.83 -4.18 -6.88
CA GLY A 143 -1.43 -4.59 -6.79
C GLY A 143 -0.59 -3.56 -6.05
N PHE A 144 0.55 -3.95 -5.48
CA PHE A 144 1.35 -3.02 -4.72
C PHE A 144 2.84 -3.34 -4.66
N ILE A 145 3.62 -2.32 -4.27
CA ILE A 145 5.04 -2.39 -3.92
C ILE A 145 5.35 -1.49 -2.71
N GLY A 146 6.48 -1.72 -2.05
CA GLY A 146 7.09 -0.72 -1.19
C GLY A 146 7.78 0.37 -2.02
N SER A 147 7.89 1.59 -1.50
CA SER A 147 8.74 2.59 -2.16
C SER A 147 10.20 2.15 -2.15
N PRO A 148 11.02 2.56 -3.14
CA PRO A 148 12.45 2.28 -3.13
C PRO A 148 13.15 2.70 -1.85
N TRP A 149 12.80 3.88 -1.31
CA TRP A 149 13.29 4.34 -0.01
C TRP A 149 12.89 3.40 1.13
N THR A 150 11.62 3.04 1.22
CA THR A 150 11.12 2.13 2.26
C THR A 150 11.83 0.79 2.18
N VAL A 151 11.97 0.19 1.00
CA VAL A 151 12.69 -1.09 0.84
C VAL A 151 14.16 -0.94 1.22
N ALA A 152 14.85 0.11 0.76
CA ALA A 152 16.25 0.36 1.10
C ALA A 152 16.48 0.44 2.62
N THR A 153 15.56 1.08 3.37
CA THR A 153 15.68 1.14 4.83
C THR A 153 15.72 -0.25 5.47
N TYR A 154 14.93 -1.21 4.99
CA TYR A 154 14.95 -2.58 5.50
C TYR A 154 16.22 -3.33 5.09
N LEU A 155 16.71 -3.16 3.86
CA LEU A 155 17.91 -3.83 3.39
C LEU A 155 19.17 -3.33 4.11
N ILE A 156 19.19 -2.06 4.52
CA ILE A 156 20.29 -1.45 5.28
C ILE A 156 20.20 -1.75 6.78
N GLU A 157 19.01 -1.61 7.37
CA GLU A 157 18.84 -1.90 8.80
C GLU A 157 19.01 -3.39 9.09
N GLY A 158 18.54 -4.24 8.19
CA GLY A 158 18.54 -5.70 8.29
C GLY A 158 17.36 -6.27 9.07
N ASP A 159 16.51 -5.42 9.66
CA ASP A 159 15.26 -5.82 10.32
C ASP A 159 14.26 -4.65 10.45
N SER A 160 13.19 -4.84 11.22
CA SER A 160 12.19 -3.80 11.53
C SER A 160 12.66 -2.79 12.59
N SER A 161 13.92 -2.37 12.51
CA SER A 161 14.54 -1.36 13.38
C SER A 161 13.64 -0.14 13.54
N LYS A 162 13.43 0.29 14.79
CA LYS A 162 12.62 1.47 15.11
C LYS A 162 13.44 2.77 15.15
N LYS A 163 14.77 2.65 15.19
CA LYS A 163 15.68 3.80 15.35
C LYS A 163 16.27 4.28 14.03
N PHE A 164 16.36 3.41 13.03
CA PHE A 164 16.89 3.74 11.69
C PHE A 164 18.32 4.32 11.71
N ASN A 165 19.11 3.96 12.72
CA ASN A 165 20.43 4.55 12.94
C ASN A 165 21.42 4.25 11.81
N LYS A 166 21.33 3.07 11.18
CA LYS A 166 22.28 2.67 10.13
C LYS A 166 21.97 3.43 8.85
N VAL A 167 20.70 3.43 8.42
CA VAL A 167 20.30 4.12 7.19
C VAL A 167 20.48 5.63 7.30
N LEU A 168 20.17 6.24 8.44
CA LEU A 168 20.37 7.67 8.66
C LEU A 168 21.86 8.06 8.75
N LYS A 169 22.71 7.15 9.22
CA LYS A 169 24.16 7.37 9.20
C LYS A 169 24.70 7.31 7.76
N ILE A 170 24.35 6.26 7.02
CA ILE A 170 24.79 6.10 5.63
C ILE A 170 24.27 7.23 4.74
N LEU A 171 23.02 7.68 4.96
CA LEU A 171 22.46 8.84 4.24
C LEU A 171 23.36 10.09 4.37
N LYS A 172 24.01 10.29 5.51
CA LYS A 172 24.92 11.41 5.76
C LYS A 172 26.34 11.15 5.25
N ASP A 173 26.81 9.91 5.37
CA ASP A 173 28.20 9.56 5.16
C ASP A 173 28.51 9.11 3.72
N ASP A 174 27.53 8.56 2.99
CA ASP A 174 27.69 7.94 1.66
C ASP A 174 26.39 8.01 0.82
N GLU A 175 26.05 9.21 0.36
CA GLU A 175 24.92 9.41 -0.57
C GLU A 175 25.04 8.59 -1.87
N PRO A 176 26.23 8.48 -2.54
CA PRO A 176 26.35 7.69 -3.76
C PRO A 176 25.93 6.23 -3.61
N PHE A 177 26.27 5.59 -2.49
CA PHE A 177 25.79 4.24 -2.18
C PHE A 177 24.25 4.18 -2.10
N ILE A 178 23.61 5.13 -1.41
CA ILE A 178 22.15 5.20 -1.31
C ILE A 178 21.51 5.39 -2.68
N GLU A 179 22.02 6.31 -3.50
CA GLU A 179 21.49 6.53 -4.84
C GLU A 179 21.61 5.28 -5.73
N CYS A 180 22.75 4.59 -5.67
CA CYS A 180 22.97 3.35 -6.41
C CYS A 180 21.96 2.26 -5.98
N LEU A 181 21.77 2.07 -4.68
CA LEU A 181 20.81 1.10 -4.15
C LEU A 181 19.37 1.44 -4.55
N LEU A 182 18.96 2.72 -4.41
CA LEU A 182 17.62 3.17 -4.78
C LEU A 182 17.35 3.01 -6.27
N GLU A 183 18.35 3.23 -7.12
CA GLU A 183 18.25 3.04 -8.56
C GLU A 183 18.03 1.56 -8.94
N GLN A 184 18.77 0.63 -8.29
CA GLN A 184 18.55 -0.80 -8.49
C GLN A 184 17.15 -1.24 -8.03
N ILE A 185 16.72 -0.83 -6.83
CA ILE A 185 15.38 -1.15 -6.30
C ILE A 185 14.30 -0.57 -7.21
N THR A 186 14.51 0.63 -7.74
CA THR A 186 13.55 1.29 -8.64
C THR A 186 13.39 0.51 -9.93
N THR A 187 14.50 0.07 -10.52
CA THR A 187 14.50 -0.72 -11.76
C THR A 187 13.67 -2.00 -11.58
N ILE A 188 13.99 -2.81 -10.56
CA ILE A 188 13.22 -4.05 -10.31
C ILE A 188 11.77 -3.79 -9.91
N SER A 189 11.48 -2.66 -9.26
CA SER A 189 10.12 -2.30 -8.87
C SER A 189 9.25 -1.95 -10.07
N ILE A 190 9.84 -1.34 -11.11
CA ILE A 190 9.16 -1.07 -12.38
C ILE A 190 8.76 -2.39 -13.05
N ASP A 191 9.72 -3.30 -13.23
CA ASP A 191 9.48 -4.59 -13.89
C ASP A 191 8.44 -5.42 -13.11
N TYR A 192 8.58 -5.47 -11.78
CA TYR A 192 7.64 -6.14 -10.89
C TYR A 192 6.23 -5.58 -11.01
N LEU A 193 6.05 -4.26 -10.94
CA LEU A 193 4.74 -3.64 -11.00
C LEU A 193 4.11 -3.74 -12.40
N GLN A 194 4.89 -3.63 -13.48
CA GLN A 194 4.42 -3.87 -14.85
C GLN A 194 3.98 -5.34 -15.04
N LYS A 195 4.68 -6.30 -14.44
CA LYS A 195 4.29 -7.71 -14.48
C LYS A 195 3.03 -8.00 -13.65
N GLN A 196 2.83 -7.30 -12.53
CA GLN A 196 1.54 -7.32 -11.81
C GLN A 196 0.40 -6.79 -12.70
N VAL A 197 0.61 -5.67 -13.38
CA VAL A 197 -0.37 -5.03 -14.30
C VAL A 197 -0.76 -6.00 -15.42
N SER A 198 0.22 -6.56 -16.14
CA SER A 198 -0.04 -7.55 -17.20
C SER A 198 -0.68 -8.84 -16.69
N SER A 199 -0.54 -9.15 -15.40
CA SER A 199 -1.21 -10.29 -14.76
C SER A 199 -2.65 -10.00 -14.34
N GLY A 200 -3.07 -8.73 -14.33
CA GLY A 200 -4.47 -8.32 -14.26
C GLY A 200 -4.86 -7.42 -13.09
N VAL A 201 -3.92 -6.81 -12.34
CA VAL A 201 -4.29 -5.81 -11.33
C VAL A 201 -4.96 -4.59 -11.98
N ASP A 202 -5.97 -4.04 -11.33
CA ASP A 202 -6.77 -2.92 -11.85
C ASP A 202 -6.28 -1.57 -11.33
N ILE A 203 -5.58 -1.58 -10.19
CA ILE A 203 -5.04 -0.42 -9.48
C ILE A 203 -3.66 -0.79 -8.94
N THR A 204 -2.73 0.15 -8.97
CA THR A 204 -1.39 -0.01 -8.37
C THR A 204 -1.25 0.88 -7.14
N MET A 205 -0.47 0.43 -6.16
CA MET A 205 -0.22 1.19 -4.94
C MET A 205 1.26 1.14 -4.54
N ILE A 206 1.81 2.29 -4.19
CA ILE A 206 3.17 2.41 -3.63
C ILE A 206 3.05 2.79 -2.15
N PHE A 207 3.64 1.96 -1.30
CA PHE A 207 3.73 2.20 0.15
C PHE A 207 5.07 2.86 0.51
N ASP A 208 5.08 4.18 0.65
CA ASP A 208 6.22 4.94 1.17
C ASP A 208 6.14 5.12 2.70
N THR A 209 6.23 3.99 3.39
CA THR A 209 5.98 3.88 4.84
C THR A 209 7.00 4.64 5.69
N TRP A 210 8.22 4.79 5.17
CA TRP A 210 9.34 5.43 5.86
C TRP A 210 9.80 6.74 5.21
N GLY A 211 9.03 7.29 4.26
CA GLY A 211 9.29 8.61 3.68
C GLY A 211 9.35 9.73 4.73
N SER A 212 8.68 9.54 5.87
CA SER A 212 8.73 10.45 7.03
C SER A 212 10.12 10.63 7.64
N LEU A 213 11.08 9.74 7.38
CA LEU A 213 12.46 9.84 7.88
C LEU A 213 13.27 10.92 7.15
N LEU A 214 12.88 11.25 5.92
CA LEU A 214 13.57 12.23 5.08
C LEU A 214 12.99 13.62 5.32
N ASN A 215 13.85 14.65 5.30
CA ASN A 215 13.42 16.04 5.50
C ASN A 215 13.78 16.92 4.31
N GLY A 216 12.93 17.90 4.02
CA GLY A 216 13.18 18.89 2.98
C GLY A 216 13.53 18.26 1.62
N GLN A 217 14.64 18.71 1.05
CA GLN A 217 15.14 18.22 -0.24
C GLN A 217 15.55 16.74 -0.24
N GLU A 218 15.86 16.14 0.91
CA GLU A 218 16.17 14.71 1.00
C GLU A 218 14.95 13.88 0.60
N TYR A 219 13.75 14.32 0.97
CA TYR A 219 12.51 13.62 0.62
C TYR A 219 12.28 13.62 -0.90
N GLU A 220 12.56 14.75 -1.55
CA GLU A 220 12.49 14.84 -3.00
C GLU A 220 13.57 13.98 -3.68
N LYS A 221 14.82 14.06 -3.20
CA LYS A 221 15.98 13.37 -3.79
C LYS A 221 15.93 11.85 -3.61
N PHE A 222 15.60 11.37 -2.42
CA PHE A 222 15.74 9.97 -2.04
C PHE A 222 14.41 9.19 -2.00
N SER A 223 13.26 9.86 -2.04
CA SER A 223 11.96 9.19 -2.21
C SER A 223 11.26 9.61 -3.50
N LEU A 224 10.78 10.86 -3.59
CA LEU A 224 9.86 11.26 -4.66
C LEU A 224 10.46 11.13 -6.06
N LYS A 225 11.75 11.39 -6.24
CA LYS A 225 12.48 11.17 -7.51
C LYS A 225 12.22 9.77 -8.07
N TYR A 226 12.29 8.75 -7.22
CA TYR A 226 12.13 7.36 -7.64
C TYR A 226 10.65 6.99 -7.82
N ILE A 227 9.74 7.57 -7.03
CA ILE A 227 8.30 7.41 -7.26
C ILE A 227 7.88 7.98 -8.62
N LYS A 228 8.36 9.20 -8.96
CA LYS A 228 8.14 9.83 -10.27
C LYS A 228 8.68 8.95 -11.40
N LYS A 229 9.84 8.32 -11.20
CA LYS A 229 10.43 7.38 -12.17
C LYS A 229 9.57 6.13 -12.37
N ILE A 230 9.04 5.54 -11.29
CA ILE A 230 8.15 4.38 -11.35
C ILE A 230 6.86 4.75 -12.09
N LYS A 231 6.20 5.85 -11.71
CA LYS A 231 4.98 6.33 -12.38
C LYS A 231 5.19 6.49 -13.89
N LYS A 232 6.25 7.19 -14.29
CA LYS A 232 6.55 7.44 -15.71
C LYS A 232 6.67 6.15 -16.52
N ALA A 233 7.18 5.07 -15.92
CA ALA A 233 7.27 3.77 -16.57
C ALA A 233 5.93 3.01 -16.63
N LEU A 234 4.96 3.35 -15.78
CA LEU A 234 3.63 2.75 -15.74
C LEU A 234 2.61 3.43 -16.67
N ASP A 235 2.85 4.69 -17.07
CA ASP A 235 1.92 5.52 -17.84
C ASP A 235 1.38 4.86 -19.11
N LEU A 236 2.14 3.92 -19.69
CA LEU A 236 1.75 3.14 -20.86
C LEU A 236 0.48 2.30 -20.66
N ASN A 237 0.13 1.97 -19.41
CA ASN A 237 -0.97 1.04 -19.12
C ASN A 237 -2.27 1.72 -18.66
N ASN A 238 -2.29 3.05 -18.49
CA ASN A 238 -3.45 3.82 -17.99
C ASN A 238 -4.08 3.22 -16.71
N ILE A 239 -3.24 2.62 -15.85
CA ILE A 239 -3.65 2.02 -14.58
C ILE A 239 -3.48 3.05 -13.47
N PRO A 240 -4.49 3.26 -12.61
CA PRO A 240 -4.37 4.21 -11.51
C PRO A 240 -3.26 3.86 -10.54
N LEU A 241 -2.55 4.89 -10.07
CA LEU A 241 -1.53 4.81 -9.03
C LEU A 241 -1.99 5.50 -7.74
N ILE A 242 -2.02 4.73 -6.66
CA ILE A 242 -2.15 5.23 -5.29
C ILE A 242 -0.75 5.42 -4.71
N TYR A 243 -0.37 6.66 -4.41
CA TYR A 243 0.81 6.95 -3.60
C TYR A 243 0.39 7.12 -2.14
N TYR A 244 0.81 6.20 -1.27
CA TYR A 244 0.61 6.31 0.18
C TYR A 244 1.92 6.66 0.86
N SER A 245 1.89 7.70 1.68
CA SER A 245 3.00 8.05 2.56
C SER A 245 2.47 8.33 3.96
N ARG A 246 3.12 7.71 4.94
CA ARG A 246 2.84 7.95 6.35
C ARG A 246 3.69 9.12 6.86
N GLY A 247 3.14 9.94 7.76
CA GLY A 247 3.81 11.06 8.37
C GLY A 247 4.18 12.15 7.37
N LEU A 248 3.28 12.42 6.41
CA LEU A 248 3.50 13.46 5.40
C LEU A 248 3.66 14.84 6.06
N GLY A 249 2.74 15.27 6.92
CA GLY A 249 2.86 16.53 7.67
C GLY A 249 3.23 17.71 6.76
N ASN A 250 4.35 18.37 7.04
CA ASN A 250 4.89 19.47 6.24
C ASN A 250 5.33 19.07 4.82
N LYS A 251 5.54 17.78 4.54
CA LYS A 251 6.02 17.29 3.23
C LYS A 251 4.99 17.38 2.12
N LEU A 252 3.74 17.75 2.43
CA LEU A 252 2.73 18.05 1.42
C LEU A 252 3.26 19.08 0.41
N GLU A 253 4.11 20.02 0.80
CA GLU A 253 4.69 21.01 -0.12
C GLU A 253 5.50 20.42 -1.28
N TYR A 254 6.03 19.20 -1.15
CA TYR A 254 6.85 18.56 -2.20
C TYR A 254 6.03 17.74 -3.21
N LEU A 255 4.73 17.56 -2.98
CA LEU A 255 3.89 16.67 -3.80
C LEU A 255 3.30 17.36 -5.04
N ASP A 256 3.54 18.67 -5.23
CA ASP A 256 3.04 19.41 -6.40
C ASP A 256 3.53 18.81 -7.72
N GLY A 257 4.76 18.29 -7.75
CA GLY A 257 5.35 17.61 -8.92
C GLY A 257 5.09 16.10 -8.97
N LEU A 258 4.36 15.53 -8.02
CA LEU A 258 4.02 14.10 -8.04
C LEU A 258 2.84 13.87 -9.00
N ASP A 259 2.98 12.86 -9.85
CA ASP A 259 1.96 12.43 -10.80
C ASP A 259 1.33 11.12 -10.31
N ALA A 260 0.46 11.20 -9.30
CA ALA A 260 -0.30 10.06 -8.81
C ALA A 260 -1.78 10.36 -8.94
N ASP A 261 -2.61 9.33 -9.11
CA ASP A 261 -4.07 9.51 -9.21
C ASP A 261 -4.70 9.71 -7.83
N VAL A 262 -4.14 9.03 -6.82
CA VAL A 262 -4.63 9.05 -5.45
C VAL A 262 -3.49 9.33 -4.47
N LEU A 263 -3.72 10.26 -3.55
CA LEU A 263 -2.88 10.49 -2.39
C LEU A 263 -3.48 9.77 -1.17
N GLY A 264 -2.80 8.71 -0.71
CA GLY A 264 -3.12 8.00 0.52
C GLY A 264 -2.42 8.63 1.73
N VAL A 265 -3.19 8.92 2.78
CA VAL A 265 -2.67 9.61 3.98
C VAL A 265 -3.10 8.93 5.27
N ASP A 266 -2.33 9.14 6.34
CA ASP A 266 -2.66 8.69 7.69
C ASP A 266 -3.52 9.69 8.47
N SER A 267 -3.92 9.31 9.69
CA SER A 267 -4.84 10.06 10.55
C SER A 267 -4.29 11.39 11.09
N SER A 268 -3.00 11.69 10.89
CA SER A 268 -2.40 12.96 11.30
C SER A 268 -2.74 14.15 10.39
N LEU A 269 -3.31 13.90 9.21
CA LEU A 269 -3.65 14.96 8.24
C LEU A 269 -5.15 15.22 8.16
N ASP A 270 -5.55 16.49 8.10
CA ASP A 270 -6.93 16.85 7.77
C ASP A 270 -7.12 16.77 6.24
N LEU A 271 -8.13 16.01 5.78
CA LEU A 271 -8.41 15.85 4.35
C LEU A 271 -8.79 17.20 3.70
N LYS A 272 -9.35 18.12 4.49
CA LYS A 272 -9.67 19.48 4.05
C LYS A 272 -8.41 20.23 3.61
N ILE A 273 -7.32 20.15 4.38
CA ILE A 273 -6.04 20.81 4.06
C ILE A 273 -5.48 20.29 2.73
N ILE A 274 -5.59 18.99 2.49
CA ILE A 274 -5.12 18.37 1.24
C ILE A 274 -5.97 18.88 0.07
N LYS A 275 -7.29 18.91 0.23
CA LYS A 275 -8.22 19.38 -0.80
C LYS A 275 -8.04 20.87 -1.10
N GLU A 276 -7.81 21.70 -0.09
CA GLU A 276 -7.51 23.13 -0.25
C GLU A 276 -6.18 23.35 -0.98
N LYS A 277 -5.14 22.56 -0.67
CA LYS A 277 -3.82 22.70 -1.28
C LYS A 277 -3.78 22.22 -2.73
N PHE A 278 -4.36 21.07 -3.02
CA PHE A 278 -4.20 20.39 -4.33
C PHE A 278 -5.43 20.44 -5.22
N GLY A 279 -6.57 20.96 -4.73
CA GLY A 279 -7.82 20.99 -5.46
C GLY A 279 -8.21 19.60 -5.96
N THR A 280 -8.30 19.44 -7.28
CA THR A 280 -8.71 18.20 -7.95
C THR A 280 -7.52 17.34 -8.44
N LYS A 281 -6.28 17.76 -8.20
CA LYS A 281 -5.06 17.05 -8.65
C LYS A 281 -5.07 15.60 -8.19
N PHE A 282 -5.35 15.35 -6.92
CA PHE A 282 -5.44 14.00 -6.34
C PHE A 282 -6.87 13.66 -5.96
N SER A 283 -7.25 12.39 -6.14
CA SER A 283 -8.25 11.79 -5.25
C SER A 283 -7.57 11.45 -3.91
N ILE A 284 -8.31 11.39 -2.82
CA ILE A 284 -7.73 11.23 -1.48
C ILE A 284 -8.18 9.90 -0.88
N GLN A 285 -7.23 9.13 -0.35
CA GLN A 285 -7.50 7.88 0.35
C GLN A 285 -7.15 7.99 1.83
N GLY A 286 -8.07 7.54 2.69
CA GLY A 286 -7.91 7.52 4.14
C GLY A 286 -9.09 8.18 4.88
N ASN A 287 -8.92 8.56 6.14
CA ASN A 287 -7.69 8.40 6.91
C ASN A 287 -7.95 8.06 8.38
N LEU A 288 -9.03 7.32 8.65
CA LEU A 288 -9.47 6.99 10.00
C LEU A 288 -8.35 6.32 10.83
N ASP A 289 -8.16 6.78 12.06
CA ASP A 289 -7.24 6.11 12.98
C ASP A 289 -7.73 4.70 13.32
N VAL A 290 -6.86 3.70 13.16
CA VAL A 290 -7.16 2.28 13.42
C VAL A 290 -7.61 2.04 14.87
N ASP A 291 -7.10 2.82 15.82
CA ASP A 291 -7.45 2.66 17.24
C ASP A 291 -8.91 3.04 17.55
N ILE A 292 -9.57 3.79 16.66
CA ILE A 292 -11.01 4.08 16.76
C ILE A 292 -11.84 2.79 16.69
N LEU A 293 -11.38 1.76 15.99
CA LEU A 293 -12.08 0.47 15.93
C LEU A 293 -12.15 -0.26 17.27
N LYS A 294 -11.37 0.16 18.27
CA LYS A 294 -11.42 -0.38 19.65
C LYS A 294 -12.48 0.31 20.51
N LYS A 295 -13.04 1.42 20.04
CA LYS A 295 -14.02 2.23 20.76
C LYS A 295 -15.44 1.68 20.58
N ASP A 296 -16.38 2.22 21.32
CA ASP A 296 -17.80 1.91 21.18
C ASP A 296 -18.38 2.46 19.86
N GLU A 297 -19.55 1.96 19.49
CA GLU A 297 -20.20 2.27 18.21
C GLU A 297 -20.41 3.77 18.02
N LYS A 298 -20.81 4.48 19.08
CA LYS A 298 -21.04 5.93 19.03
C LYS A 298 -19.79 6.70 18.59
N ILE A 299 -18.63 6.40 19.19
CA ILE A 299 -17.36 7.05 18.81
C ILE A 299 -16.96 6.69 17.38
N ILE A 300 -17.21 5.45 16.94
CA ILE A 300 -16.93 5.04 15.55
C ILE A 300 -17.78 5.86 14.57
N ILE A 301 -19.07 6.05 14.85
CA ILE A 301 -19.97 6.89 14.04
C ILE A 301 -19.44 8.33 13.96
N GLU A 302 -19.13 8.93 15.11
CA GLU A 302 -18.64 10.32 15.19
C GLU A 302 -17.36 10.53 14.37
N GLU A 303 -16.39 9.62 14.49
CA GLU A 303 -15.13 9.74 13.75
C GLU A 303 -15.28 9.41 12.25
N VAL A 304 -16.20 8.52 11.85
CA VAL A 304 -16.54 8.31 10.43
C VAL A 304 -17.16 9.58 9.85
N GLU A 305 -18.10 10.21 10.54
CA GLU A 305 -18.72 11.48 10.11
C GLU A 305 -17.70 12.61 10.03
N LYS A 306 -16.76 12.67 10.98
CA LYS A 306 -15.66 13.65 10.96
C LYS A 306 -14.74 13.47 9.75
N VAL A 307 -14.35 12.24 9.41
CA VAL A 307 -13.53 11.98 8.22
C VAL A 307 -14.30 12.35 6.94
N LEU A 308 -15.56 11.96 6.83
CA LEU A 308 -16.39 12.29 5.67
C LEU A 308 -16.62 13.80 5.52
N SER A 309 -16.91 14.50 6.61
CA SER A 309 -17.09 15.96 6.60
C SER A 309 -15.80 16.74 6.34
N SER A 310 -14.65 16.23 6.80
CA SER A 310 -13.32 16.77 6.48
C SER A 310 -13.06 16.75 4.98
N PHE A 311 -13.40 15.66 4.27
CA PHE A 311 -13.33 15.65 2.79
C PHE A 311 -14.43 16.52 2.14
N GLY A 312 -15.65 16.45 2.67
CA GLY A 312 -16.82 17.18 2.19
C GLY A 312 -17.63 16.43 1.12
N HIS A 313 -18.39 17.18 0.33
CA HIS A 313 -19.29 16.62 -0.69
C HIS A 313 -18.55 16.28 -2.00
N GLY A 314 -19.14 15.35 -2.76
CA GLY A 314 -18.72 14.95 -4.09
C GLY A 314 -17.78 13.75 -4.13
N SER A 315 -17.36 13.38 -5.35
CA SER A 315 -16.47 12.25 -5.61
C SER A 315 -15.00 12.59 -5.35
N GLY A 316 -14.13 11.58 -5.36
CA GLY A 316 -12.69 11.73 -5.12
C GLY A 316 -12.20 11.32 -3.75
N HIS A 317 -13.07 10.79 -2.87
CA HIS A 317 -12.68 10.20 -1.59
C HIS A 317 -12.78 8.69 -1.64
N ILE A 318 -11.75 8.01 -1.13
CA ILE A 318 -11.74 6.58 -0.86
C ILE A 318 -11.52 6.42 0.64
N PHE A 319 -12.54 5.96 1.35
CA PHE A 319 -12.41 5.74 2.78
C PHE A 319 -11.44 4.59 3.03
N ASN A 320 -10.50 4.80 3.94
CA ASN A 320 -9.59 3.77 4.41
C ASN A 320 -9.13 4.14 5.81
N LEU A 321 -8.50 3.20 6.49
CA LEU A 321 -7.73 3.50 7.69
C LEU A 321 -6.48 4.31 7.32
N GLY A 322 -5.95 5.07 8.27
CA GLY A 322 -4.69 5.80 8.10
C GLY A 322 -3.45 4.91 8.19
N THR A 323 -3.58 3.72 8.80
CA THR A 323 -2.56 2.66 8.82
C THR A 323 -3.22 1.29 8.71
N GLY A 324 -2.43 0.24 8.53
CA GLY A 324 -2.98 -1.12 8.43
C GLY A 324 -3.58 -1.62 9.74
N ILE A 325 -4.65 -2.42 9.64
CA ILE A 325 -5.35 -2.99 10.80
C ILE A 325 -4.40 -3.79 11.72
N THR A 326 -4.62 -3.68 13.04
CA THR A 326 -3.81 -4.37 14.05
C THR A 326 -4.45 -5.71 14.48
N PRO A 327 -3.66 -6.71 14.91
CA PRO A 327 -4.16 -8.06 15.23
C PRO A 327 -5.19 -8.14 16.36
N ASP A 328 -5.24 -7.13 17.22
CA ASP A 328 -6.13 -7.04 18.38
C ASP A 328 -7.52 -6.47 18.05
N ILE A 329 -7.71 -5.92 16.84
CA ILE A 329 -9.04 -5.50 16.37
C ILE A 329 -9.92 -6.72 16.17
N LYS A 330 -11.17 -6.65 16.61
CA LYS A 330 -12.12 -7.74 16.43
C LYS A 330 -12.86 -7.61 15.08
N PRO A 331 -13.08 -8.70 14.32
CA PRO A 331 -13.72 -8.64 13.00
C PRO A 331 -15.08 -7.92 12.98
N GLU A 332 -15.87 -8.03 14.05
CA GLU A 332 -17.16 -7.34 14.17
C GLU A 332 -17.04 -5.81 14.17
N LYS A 333 -15.91 -5.26 14.64
CA LYS A 333 -15.64 -3.81 14.60
C LYS A 333 -15.38 -3.33 13.18
N VAL A 334 -14.73 -4.16 12.37
CA VAL A 334 -14.55 -3.89 10.94
C VAL A 334 -15.89 -3.94 10.20
N LYS A 335 -16.72 -4.95 10.48
CA LYS A 335 -18.07 -5.03 9.91
C LYS A 335 -18.92 -3.82 10.29
N LEU A 336 -18.86 -3.41 11.56
CA LEU A 336 -19.55 -2.23 12.06
C LEU A 336 -19.10 -0.95 11.33
N LEU A 337 -17.78 -0.72 11.18
CA LEU A 337 -17.24 0.41 10.40
C LEU A 337 -17.81 0.44 8.98
N VAL A 338 -17.75 -0.70 8.27
CA VAL A 338 -18.19 -0.79 6.87
C VAL A 338 -19.68 -0.48 6.74
N ASN A 339 -20.51 -1.00 7.65
CA ASN A 339 -21.95 -0.72 7.67
C ASN A 339 -22.22 0.76 7.94
N ILE A 340 -21.63 1.34 9.00
CA ILE A 340 -21.78 2.76 9.35
C ILE A 340 -21.44 3.65 8.16
N LEU A 341 -20.29 3.40 7.51
CA LEU A 341 -19.86 4.20 6.36
C LEU A 341 -20.86 4.12 5.21
N ARG A 342 -21.40 2.92 4.92
CA ARG A 342 -22.37 2.72 3.84
C ARG A 342 -23.70 3.39 4.11
N ASP A 343 -24.11 3.48 5.36
CA ASP A 343 -25.35 4.14 5.77
C ASP A 343 -25.22 5.67 5.74
N ILE A 344 -24.07 6.20 6.18
CA ILE A 344 -23.86 7.64 6.38
C ILE A 344 -23.35 8.33 5.11
N SER A 345 -22.39 7.73 4.40
CA SER A 345 -21.72 8.41 3.29
C SER A 345 -22.63 8.84 2.12
N PRO A 346 -23.76 8.20 1.78
CA PRO A 346 -24.65 8.67 0.73
C PRO A 346 -25.04 10.15 0.85
N LYS A 347 -25.19 10.69 2.07
CA LYS A 347 -25.57 12.10 2.28
C LYS A 347 -24.56 13.12 1.71
N TYR A 348 -23.31 12.71 1.50
CA TYR A 348 -22.26 13.54 0.91
C TYR A 348 -22.23 13.49 -0.63
N HIS A 349 -23.10 12.68 -1.24
CA HIS A 349 -23.15 12.45 -2.69
C HIS A 349 -24.55 12.72 -3.28
N ILE A 350 -25.46 13.29 -2.50
CA ILE A 350 -26.74 13.81 -2.99
C ILE A 350 -26.47 15.22 -3.55
N GLU A 351 -26.93 15.48 -4.77
CA GLU A 351 -26.85 16.81 -5.43
C GLU A 351 -27.70 17.87 -4.74
#